data_AF-A0A7C3ZXU4-F1
#
_entry.id   AF-A0A7C3ZXU4-F1
#
_cell.length_a   1.000
_cell.length_b   1.000
_cell.length_c   1.000
_cell.angle_alpha   90.00
_cell.angle_beta   90.00
_cell.angle_gamma   90.00
#
_symmetry.space_group_name_H-M   'P 1'
#
loop_
_entity.id
_entity.type
_entity.pdbx_description
1 polymer ?
#
loop_
_entity_poly.entity_id
_entity_poly.type
_entity_poly.pdbx_seq_one_letter_code
_entity_poly.pdbx_strand_id
1 'polypeptide(L)'
;MEVFQMSKLFLIAFLSFGQAVIKVQPTIVSPEQWSHYQVHRATKTITVDGLLTDGEWSRAPETTAFKEVFQPGDLVEMRTTARLLWDDNYLYVAFTCWDTDIWSTYHKFDDPVYAEEAAEIFIDPEGQGKYYWEIDVSPRNVVVDLMIPRAGYQGFAGTLKRYNVKGLRTGVKVYGTLDNRTDVDEKWTVELAIPWSDFKGRKVNVPPKVGDSWRANMFRCERAGPGPEDDQFLSWSLSPGVFHQPKNFGVLTFVE
;
A
#
# COMPACT_ATOMS: atom_id res chain seq x y z
N MET A 1 14.57 32.97 10.40
CA MET A 1 15.62 32.21 9.70
C MET A 1 16.39 31.45 10.76
N GLU A 2 15.85 30.31 11.18
CA GLU A 2 16.52 29.39 12.10
C GLU A 2 16.16 27.98 11.63
N VAL A 3 17.16 27.33 11.04
CA VAL A 3 17.11 25.95 10.58
C VAL A 3 17.46 25.10 11.80
N PHE A 4 16.45 24.50 12.44
CA PHE A 4 16.70 23.47 13.44
C PHE A 4 17.13 22.18 12.72
N GLN A 5 18.43 21.92 12.73
CA GLN A 5 18.99 20.58 12.51
C GLN A 5 18.49 19.65 13.61
N MET A 6 17.65 18.67 13.26
CA MET A 6 17.55 17.42 14.00
C MET A 6 17.88 16.28 13.05
N SER A 7 19.18 16.03 12.89
CA SER A 7 19.70 14.74 12.44
C SER A 7 19.53 13.73 13.58
N LYS A 8 18.43 12.98 13.58
CA LYS A 8 18.40 11.68 14.25
C LYS A 8 18.48 10.61 13.17
N LEU A 9 19.67 10.01 13.07
CA LEU A 9 19.88 8.75 12.37
C LEU A 9 18.89 7.72 12.93
N PHE A 10 17.98 7.21 12.11
CA PHE A 10 17.29 5.95 12.40
C PHE A 10 18.19 4.82 11.93
N LEU A 11 19.14 4.45 12.79
CA LEU A 11 19.77 3.15 12.74
C LEU A 11 18.79 2.19 13.42
N ILE A 12 18.24 1.23 12.68
CA ILE A 12 17.46 0.13 13.26
C ILE A 12 18.36 -0.57 14.27
N ALA A 13 18.08 -0.39 15.56
CA ALA A 13 18.79 -1.04 16.64
C ALA A 13 18.36 -2.51 16.68
N PHE A 14 19.13 -3.38 16.02
CA PHE A 14 19.10 -4.81 16.29
C PHE A 14 19.81 -5.05 17.63
N LEU A 15 19.06 -5.07 18.73
CA LEU A 15 19.54 -5.68 19.96
C LEU A 15 19.46 -7.20 19.79
N SER A 16 20.63 -7.81 19.76
CA SER A 16 20.83 -9.25 19.66
C SER A 16 20.25 -9.99 20.87
N PHE A 17 19.25 -10.82 20.63
CA PHE A 17 19.08 -12.09 21.36
C PHE A 17 18.88 -13.21 20.33
N GLY A 18 19.58 -14.32 20.58
CA GLY A 18 19.92 -15.32 19.58
C GLY A 18 18.73 -16.12 19.06
N GLN A 19 18.43 -15.89 17.79
CA GLN A 19 18.31 -16.90 16.72
C GLN A 19 18.55 -16.14 15.41
N ALA A 20 19.30 -16.72 14.48
CA ALA A 20 19.59 -16.07 13.21
C ALA A 20 18.29 -15.99 12.40
N VAL A 21 17.57 -14.86 12.49
CA VAL A 21 16.53 -14.52 11.53
C VAL A 21 17.20 -14.51 10.15
N ILE A 22 16.85 -15.47 9.29
CA ILE A 22 17.31 -15.49 7.91
C ILE A 22 16.68 -14.26 7.26
N LYS A 23 17.42 -13.15 7.22
CA LYS A 23 17.01 -11.95 6.49
C LYS A 23 17.05 -12.29 5.01
N VAL A 24 15.88 -12.50 4.43
CA VAL A 24 15.73 -12.67 2.98
C VAL A 24 16.35 -11.45 2.29
N GLN A 25 17.29 -11.71 1.39
CA GLN A 25 17.96 -10.64 0.67
C GLN A 25 16.99 -10.01 -0.34
N PRO A 26 16.93 -8.66 -0.42
CA PRO A 26 16.17 -7.97 -1.45
C PRO A 26 16.46 -8.54 -2.83
N THR A 27 15.44 -9.08 -3.49
CA THR A 27 15.60 -9.78 -4.77
C THR A 27 14.69 -9.20 -5.83
N ILE A 28 15.22 -9.00 -7.04
CA ILE A 28 14.41 -8.66 -8.21
C ILE A 28 13.83 -9.96 -8.77
N VAL A 29 12.51 -10.05 -8.82
CA VAL A 29 11.82 -11.21 -9.39
C VAL A 29 11.70 -11.05 -10.90
N SER A 30 11.61 -12.16 -11.62
CA SER A 30 11.47 -12.14 -13.07
C SER A 30 10.06 -11.71 -13.50
N PRO A 31 9.88 -11.14 -14.71
CA PRO A 31 8.60 -10.59 -15.15
C PRO A 31 7.43 -11.58 -15.13
N GLU A 32 7.68 -12.87 -15.36
CA GLU A 32 6.67 -13.93 -15.29
C GLU A 32 6.14 -14.18 -13.87
N GLN A 33 6.81 -13.66 -12.85
CA GLN A 33 6.37 -13.73 -11.45
C GLN A 33 5.60 -12.49 -10.99
N TRP A 34 5.53 -11.44 -11.82
CA TRP A 34 4.75 -10.25 -11.49
C TRP A 34 3.27 -10.59 -11.44
N SER A 35 2.56 -9.99 -10.49
CA SER A 35 1.10 -10.08 -10.47
C SER A 35 0.51 -9.18 -11.56
N HIS A 36 -0.57 -9.62 -12.19
CA HIS A 36 -1.30 -8.87 -13.21
C HIS A 36 -2.75 -8.66 -12.77
N TYR A 37 -3.29 -7.45 -12.98
CA TYR A 37 -4.66 -7.12 -12.59
C TYR A 37 -5.33 -6.28 -13.68
N GLN A 38 -6.58 -6.62 -14.00
CA GLN A 38 -7.42 -5.87 -14.93
C GLN A 38 -8.26 -4.85 -14.16
N VAL A 39 -7.97 -3.57 -14.35
CA VAL A 39 -8.71 -2.46 -13.73
C VAL A 39 -9.89 -2.13 -14.62
N HIS A 40 -11.08 -2.56 -14.23
CA HIS A 40 -12.31 -2.35 -14.98
C HIS A 40 -12.87 -0.94 -14.81
N ARG A 41 -13.56 -0.44 -15.84
CA ARG A 41 -14.12 0.90 -15.81
C ARG A 41 -15.41 0.91 -15.00
N ALA A 42 -15.47 1.78 -14.01
CA ALA A 42 -16.69 2.03 -13.25
C ALA A 42 -17.68 2.82 -14.12
N THR A 43 -18.93 2.39 -14.14
CA THR A 43 -20.02 3.06 -14.87
C THR A 43 -20.77 4.08 -14.03
N LYS A 44 -20.51 4.10 -12.72
CA LYS A 44 -21.07 5.02 -11.74
C LYS A 44 -19.96 5.49 -10.81
N THR A 45 -20.14 6.68 -10.25
CA THR A 45 -19.25 7.17 -9.20
C THR A 45 -19.36 6.29 -7.96
N ILE A 46 -18.21 5.95 -7.38
CA ILE A 46 -18.11 5.19 -6.13
C ILE A 46 -18.13 6.17 -4.95
N THR A 47 -18.89 5.86 -3.92
CA THR A 47 -18.88 6.59 -2.66
C THR A 47 -17.72 6.05 -1.83
N VAL A 48 -16.76 6.91 -1.51
CA VAL A 48 -15.56 6.51 -0.78
C VAL A 48 -15.84 6.65 0.72
N ASP A 49 -16.44 5.63 1.32
CA ASP A 49 -16.85 5.59 2.73
C ASP A 49 -16.28 4.39 3.51
N GLY A 50 -15.59 3.49 2.82
CA GLY A 50 -14.99 2.29 3.35
C GLY A 50 -15.93 1.09 3.38
N LEU A 51 -17.20 1.20 2.98
CA LEU A 51 -18.19 0.11 3.13
C LEU A 51 -18.12 -0.94 2.02
N LEU A 52 -17.57 -0.61 0.85
CA LEU A 52 -17.51 -1.47 -0.34
C LEU A 52 -18.90 -1.95 -0.80
N THR A 53 -19.97 -1.20 -0.45
CA THR A 53 -21.35 -1.58 -0.76
C THR A 53 -21.82 -1.09 -2.15
N ASP A 54 -21.04 -0.21 -2.79
CA ASP A 54 -21.34 0.22 -4.15
C ASP A 54 -21.30 -0.95 -5.14
N GLY A 55 -22.35 -1.07 -5.97
CA GLY A 55 -22.48 -2.18 -6.92
C GLY A 55 -21.39 -2.24 -7.99
N GLU A 56 -20.59 -1.18 -8.18
CA GLU A 56 -19.44 -1.22 -9.09
C GLU A 56 -18.36 -2.19 -8.58
N TRP A 57 -18.18 -2.34 -7.26
CA TRP A 57 -17.18 -3.25 -6.69
C TRP A 57 -17.42 -4.72 -7.01
N SER A 58 -18.67 -5.12 -7.29
CA SER A 58 -18.95 -6.50 -7.70
C SER A 58 -18.42 -6.82 -9.10
N ARG A 59 -18.04 -5.80 -9.90
CA ARG A 59 -17.44 -5.96 -11.22
C ARG A 59 -15.92 -6.00 -11.18
N ALA A 60 -15.31 -5.57 -10.06
CA ALA A 60 -13.88 -5.61 -9.87
C ALA A 60 -13.44 -7.02 -9.47
N PRO A 61 -12.53 -7.68 -10.22
CA PRO A 61 -11.95 -8.93 -9.76
C PRO A 61 -11.24 -8.70 -8.43
N GLU A 62 -11.26 -9.67 -7.52
CA GLU A 62 -10.40 -9.59 -6.33
C GLU A 62 -8.97 -9.97 -6.73
N THR A 63 -7.96 -9.31 -6.17
CA THR A 63 -6.58 -9.78 -6.30
C THR A 63 -6.42 -11.16 -5.68
N THR A 64 -5.34 -11.87 -6.02
CA THR A 64 -4.87 -12.95 -5.15
C THR A 64 -4.58 -12.40 -3.75
N ALA A 65 -4.64 -13.27 -2.75
CA ALA A 65 -4.18 -12.93 -1.40
C ALA A 65 -2.72 -12.45 -1.44
N PHE A 66 -2.42 -11.45 -0.61
CA PHE A 66 -1.07 -10.91 -0.49
C PHE A 66 -0.14 -11.95 0.15
N LYS A 67 1.15 -11.84 -0.13
CA LYS A 67 2.19 -12.81 0.26
C LYS A 67 3.26 -12.13 1.11
N GLU A 68 3.81 -12.87 2.05
CA GLU A 68 4.92 -12.41 2.89
C GLU A 68 6.11 -11.90 2.10
N VAL A 69 6.61 -10.74 2.52
CA VAL A 69 7.73 -10.03 1.90
C VAL A 69 9.04 -10.46 2.54
N PHE A 70 9.14 -10.46 3.87
CA PHE A 70 10.39 -10.74 4.57
C PHE A 70 10.60 -12.22 4.87
N GLN A 71 9.53 -13.02 4.82
CA GLN A 71 9.57 -14.47 4.95
C GLN A 71 8.74 -15.16 3.84
N PRO A 72 9.14 -15.04 2.56
CA PRO A 72 8.34 -15.54 1.44
C PRO A 72 8.10 -17.05 1.54
N GLY A 73 6.82 -17.44 1.49
CA GLY A 73 6.40 -18.84 1.61
C GLY A 73 5.78 -19.17 2.97
N ASP A 74 5.94 -18.30 3.96
CA ASP A 74 5.29 -18.45 5.26
C ASP A 74 3.77 -18.30 5.14
N LEU A 75 3.08 -18.85 6.13
CA LEU A 75 1.63 -18.75 6.24
C LEU A 75 1.23 -17.29 6.52
N VAL A 76 0.27 -16.79 5.75
CA VAL A 76 -0.37 -15.50 6.00
C VAL A 76 -1.65 -15.76 6.80
N GLU A 77 -1.66 -15.35 8.07
CA GLU A 77 -2.83 -15.51 8.95
C GLU A 77 -3.82 -14.38 8.70
N MET A 78 -3.31 -13.14 8.68
CA MET A 78 -4.07 -11.92 8.39
C MET A 78 -4.19 -11.70 6.87
N ARG A 79 -5.10 -12.46 6.26
CA ARG A 79 -5.37 -12.38 4.81
C ARG A 79 -5.62 -10.92 4.42
N THR A 80 -4.99 -10.47 3.34
CA THR A 80 -5.31 -9.18 2.71
C THR A 80 -5.55 -9.36 1.21
N THR A 81 -6.57 -8.70 0.69
CA THR A 81 -6.88 -8.62 -0.75
C THR A 81 -7.22 -7.19 -1.15
N ALA A 82 -7.20 -6.92 -2.45
CA ALA A 82 -7.62 -5.64 -3.01
C ALA A 82 -8.54 -5.80 -4.23
N ARG A 83 -9.23 -4.71 -4.56
CA ARG A 83 -9.99 -4.49 -5.79
C ARG A 83 -9.64 -3.11 -6.33
N LEU A 84 -9.58 -2.98 -7.65
CA LEU A 84 -9.35 -1.70 -8.31
C LEU A 84 -10.36 -1.51 -9.44
N LEU A 85 -10.78 -0.26 -9.58
CA LEU A 85 -11.65 0.24 -10.65
C LEU A 85 -11.12 1.59 -11.12
N TRP A 86 -11.61 2.07 -12.26
CA TRP A 86 -11.22 3.38 -12.77
C TRP A 86 -12.38 4.10 -13.46
N ASP A 87 -12.39 5.43 -13.45
CA ASP A 87 -13.29 6.23 -14.30
C ASP A 87 -12.53 7.42 -14.92
N ASP A 88 -13.25 8.39 -15.49
CA ASP A 88 -12.63 9.57 -16.10
C ASP A 88 -11.92 10.51 -15.11
N ASN A 89 -12.14 10.34 -13.81
CA ASN A 89 -11.70 11.25 -12.76
C ASN A 89 -10.74 10.60 -11.75
N TYR A 90 -10.93 9.31 -11.43
CA TYR A 90 -10.21 8.63 -10.37
C TYR A 90 -9.74 7.22 -10.75
N LEU A 91 -8.59 6.83 -10.18
CA LEU A 91 -8.29 5.44 -9.86
C LEU A 91 -8.94 5.13 -8.50
N TYR A 92 -9.78 4.11 -8.47
CA TYR A 92 -10.36 3.60 -7.22
C TYR A 92 -9.61 2.36 -6.77
N VAL A 93 -9.33 2.29 -5.47
CA VAL A 93 -8.64 1.16 -4.83
C VAL A 93 -9.41 0.81 -3.58
N ALA A 94 -9.69 -0.47 -3.38
CA ALA A 94 -10.27 -0.97 -2.15
C ALA A 94 -9.42 -2.09 -1.58
N PHE A 95 -9.23 -2.08 -0.27
CA PHE A 95 -8.57 -3.15 0.48
C PHE A 95 -9.58 -3.84 1.39
N THR A 96 -9.41 -5.15 1.55
CA THR A 96 -10.02 -5.92 2.62
C THR A 96 -8.90 -6.58 3.42
N CYS A 97 -8.74 -6.14 4.66
CA CYS A 97 -7.70 -6.59 5.58
C CYS A 97 -8.37 -7.39 6.70
N TRP A 98 -8.26 -8.71 6.68
CA TRP A 98 -8.67 -9.54 7.81
C TRP A 98 -7.64 -9.39 8.91
N ASP A 99 -8.12 -9.08 10.10
CA ASP A 99 -7.30 -8.68 11.24
C ASP A 99 -8.15 -8.89 12.50
N THR A 100 -7.58 -9.62 13.48
CA THR A 100 -8.25 -9.94 14.73
C THR A 100 -8.00 -8.93 15.84
N ASP A 101 -7.11 -7.97 15.64
CA ASP A 101 -6.69 -7.00 16.65
C ASP A 101 -6.38 -5.65 16.00
N ILE A 102 -7.42 -4.86 15.70
CA ILE A 102 -7.31 -3.66 14.87
C ILE A 102 -7.02 -2.43 15.74
N TRP A 103 -5.92 -1.75 15.45
CA TRP A 103 -5.47 -0.60 16.24
C TRP A 103 -4.81 0.48 15.40
N SER A 104 -4.77 1.72 15.90
CA SER A 104 -3.95 2.78 15.30
C SER A 104 -3.78 3.94 16.28
N THR A 105 -2.55 4.26 16.70
CA THR A 105 -2.30 5.35 17.66
C THR A 105 -2.06 6.70 16.99
N TYR A 106 -1.82 6.70 15.68
CA TYR A 106 -1.70 7.92 14.90
C TYR A 106 -3.06 8.58 14.65
N HIS A 107 -3.07 9.91 14.53
CA HIS A 107 -4.30 10.69 14.45
C HIS A 107 -4.28 11.79 13.40
N LYS A 108 -3.10 12.17 12.90
CA LYS A 108 -2.94 13.33 12.02
C LYS A 108 -2.50 12.86 10.65
N PHE A 109 -3.07 13.50 9.62
CA PHE A 109 -2.52 13.40 8.27
C PHE A 109 -1.00 13.57 8.31
N ASP A 110 -0.29 12.79 7.50
CA ASP A 110 1.17 12.71 7.46
C ASP A 110 1.85 12.02 8.68
N ASP A 111 1.10 11.49 9.63
CA ASP A 111 1.67 10.61 10.66
C ASP A 111 2.23 9.31 10.03
N PRO A 112 3.30 8.71 10.60
CA PRO A 112 4.00 7.58 9.99
C PRO A 112 3.27 6.24 10.23
N VAL A 113 2.08 6.09 9.64
CA VAL A 113 1.19 4.92 9.82
C VAL A 113 1.81 3.58 9.42
N TYR A 114 2.80 3.57 8.52
CA TYR A 114 3.62 2.40 8.16
C TYR A 114 4.38 1.77 9.35
N ALA A 115 4.50 2.48 10.48
CA ALA A 115 5.08 1.95 11.71
C ALA A 115 4.09 1.09 12.53
N GLU A 116 2.80 1.10 12.17
CA GLU A 116 1.71 0.38 12.84
C GLU A 116 0.94 -0.45 11.79
N GLU A 117 -0.38 -0.34 11.79
CA GLU A 117 -1.33 -0.90 10.84
C GLU A 117 -1.49 0.01 9.61
N ALA A 118 -1.13 -0.50 8.43
CA ALA A 118 -1.31 0.23 7.18
C ALA A 118 -1.66 -0.68 6.00
N ALA A 119 -2.57 -0.18 5.14
CA ALA A 119 -2.79 -0.67 3.79
C ALA A 119 -2.22 0.35 2.80
N GLU A 120 -1.38 -0.10 1.87
CA GLU A 120 -0.53 0.78 1.08
C GLU A 120 -0.68 0.51 -0.41
N ILE A 121 -0.71 1.56 -1.24
CA ILE A 121 -0.59 1.44 -2.69
C ILE A 121 0.57 2.26 -3.23
N PHE A 122 1.41 1.58 -4.01
CA PHE A 122 2.58 2.14 -4.66
C PHE A 122 2.34 2.17 -6.17
N ILE A 123 2.48 3.32 -6.83
CA ILE A 123 2.13 3.51 -8.25
C ILE A 123 3.29 4.14 -9.01
N ASP A 124 3.83 3.42 -10.00
CA ASP A 124 4.80 3.89 -11.00
C ASP A 124 4.15 3.89 -12.39
N PRO A 125 3.46 4.97 -12.79
CA PRO A 125 2.72 5.01 -14.05
C PRO A 125 3.63 4.78 -15.27
N GLU A 126 4.86 5.32 -15.23
CA GLU A 126 5.82 5.23 -16.35
C GLU A 126 6.59 3.89 -16.36
N GLY A 127 6.55 3.13 -15.27
CA GLY A 127 7.23 1.84 -15.11
C GLY A 127 8.76 1.92 -15.15
N GLN A 128 9.34 3.09 -14.85
CA GLN A 128 10.79 3.34 -14.96
C GLN A 128 11.54 3.20 -13.62
N GLY A 129 10.82 3.07 -12.50
CA GLY A 129 11.38 3.05 -11.15
C GLY A 129 12.10 4.33 -10.74
N LYS A 130 11.86 5.44 -11.45
CA LYS A 130 12.50 6.74 -11.20
C LYS A 130 11.72 7.58 -10.20
N TYR A 131 10.40 7.54 -10.24
CA TYR A 131 9.49 8.22 -9.34
C TYR A 131 8.23 7.36 -9.23
N TYR A 132 7.74 7.17 -8.01
CA TYR A 132 6.45 6.53 -7.78
C TYR A 132 5.76 7.18 -6.60
N TRP A 133 4.44 7.04 -6.60
CA TRP A 133 3.56 7.48 -5.53
C TRP A 133 3.42 6.35 -4.53
N GLU A 134 3.31 6.72 -3.27
CA GLU A 134 3.04 5.84 -2.16
C GLU A 134 1.97 6.51 -1.30
N ILE A 135 0.91 5.77 -1.01
CA ILE A 135 -0.23 6.24 -0.23
C ILE A 135 -0.56 5.13 0.75
N ASP A 136 -0.49 5.46 2.03
CA ASP A 136 -0.72 4.53 3.12
C ASP A 136 -1.92 5.01 3.93
N VAL A 137 -2.80 4.08 4.29
CA VAL A 137 -4.01 4.36 5.07
C VAL A 137 -4.06 3.42 6.26
N SER A 138 -4.23 3.98 7.45
CA SER A 138 -4.44 3.22 8.69
C SER A 138 -5.91 2.85 8.91
N PRO A 139 -6.21 1.93 9.85
CA PRO A 139 -7.57 1.65 10.31
C PRO A 139 -8.34 2.87 10.85
N ARG A 140 -7.64 3.93 11.29
CA ARG A 140 -8.26 5.21 11.71
C ARG A 140 -8.58 6.15 10.54
N ASN A 141 -8.30 5.75 9.29
CA ASN A 141 -8.33 6.64 8.14
C ASN A 141 -7.32 7.80 8.23
N VAL A 142 -6.21 7.60 8.95
CA VAL A 142 -5.06 8.50 8.88
C VAL A 142 -4.23 8.12 7.66
N VAL A 143 -3.85 9.14 6.88
CA VAL A 143 -3.19 8.99 5.59
C VAL A 143 -1.81 9.64 5.64
N VAL A 144 -0.82 8.98 5.04
CA VAL A 144 0.41 9.60 4.57
C VAL A 144 0.51 9.37 3.07
N ASP A 145 0.95 10.39 2.34
CA ASP A 145 1.24 10.25 0.93
C ASP A 145 2.62 10.84 0.60
N LEU A 146 3.35 10.07 -0.22
CA LEU A 146 4.76 10.27 -0.47
C LEU A 146 5.02 10.20 -1.97
N MET A 147 5.97 11.03 -2.40
CA MET A 147 6.59 10.90 -3.71
C MET A 147 8.00 10.35 -3.52
N ILE A 148 8.26 9.15 -4.03
CA ILE A 148 9.53 8.47 -3.83
C ILE A 148 10.42 8.62 -5.07
N PRO A 149 11.51 9.41 -5.00
CA PRO A 149 12.50 9.46 -6.06
C PRO A 149 13.44 8.25 -5.98
N ARG A 150 13.68 7.61 -7.12
CA ARG A 150 14.71 6.60 -7.42
C ARG A 150 15.00 5.60 -6.28
N ALA A 151 14.29 4.48 -6.30
CA ALA A 151 14.59 3.34 -5.45
C ALA A 151 15.81 2.55 -5.96
N GLY A 152 16.86 2.51 -5.14
CA GLY A 152 18.04 1.69 -5.39
C GLY A 152 18.88 1.57 -4.14
N TYR A 153 18.33 0.97 -3.07
CA TYR A 153 18.96 0.45 -1.84
C TYR A 153 19.91 1.37 -1.02
N GLN A 154 20.46 2.44 -1.58
CA GLN A 154 21.46 3.30 -0.95
C GLN A 154 20.85 4.66 -0.60
N GLY A 155 20.57 4.86 0.69
CA GLY A 155 20.27 6.18 1.25
C GLY A 155 18.78 6.50 1.36
N PHE A 156 18.04 5.68 2.10
CA PHE A 156 16.63 5.93 2.43
C PHE A 156 16.42 7.19 3.30
N ALA A 157 17.47 7.68 3.97
CA ALA A 157 17.38 8.71 5.00
C ALA A 157 17.26 10.17 4.50
N GLY A 158 17.18 10.43 3.19
CA GLY A 158 17.31 11.81 2.67
C GLY A 158 16.28 12.28 1.63
N THR A 159 15.37 11.43 1.17
CA THR A 159 14.60 11.72 -0.07
C THR A 159 13.12 11.34 -0.01
N LEU A 160 12.58 11.00 1.16
CA LEU A 160 11.13 10.98 1.34
C LEU A 160 10.62 12.42 1.20
N LYS A 161 9.98 12.71 0.07
CA LYS A 161 9.29 13.98 -0.09
C LYS A 161 7.85 13.74 0.31
N ARG A 162 7.49 14.21 1.53
CA ARG A 162 6.09 14.42 1.90
C ARG A 162 5.42 15.11 0.73
N TYR A 163 4.40 14.46 0.22
CA TYR A 163 3.61 14.95 -0.89
C TYR A 163 2.22 15.26 -0.35
N ASN A 164 1.35 15.78 -1.20
CA ASN A 164 -0.06 15.84 -0.87
C ASN A 164 -0.83 15.57 -2.17
N VAL A 165 -1.41 14.38 -2.27
CA VAL A 165 -2.24 13.99 -3.41
C VAL A 165 -3.52 14.83 -3.37
N LYS A 166 -3.52 15.92 -4.14
CA LYS A 166 -4.60 16.91 -4.09
C LYS A 166 -5.92 16.31 -4.57
N GLY A 167 -6.90 16.26 -3.67
CA GLY A 167 -8.23 15.73 -3.96
C GLY A 167 -8.35 14.22 -3.77
N LEU A 168 -7.34 13.58 -3.14
CA LEU A 168 -7.47 12.23 -2.61
C LEU A 168 -8.68 12.15 -1.68
N ARG A 169 -9.47 11.09 -1.84
CA ARG A 169 -10.56 10.74 -0.93
C ARG A 169 -10.27 9.39 -0.33
N THR A 170 -10.51 9.24 0.97
CA THR A 170 -10.32 7.98 1.69
C THR A 170 -11.49 7.70 2.62
N GLY A 171 -11.88 6.44 2.71
CA GLY A 171 -12.91 5.95 3.60
C GLY A 171 -12.44 4.64 4.22
N VAL A 172 -12.70 4.46 5.52
CA VAL A 172 -12.32 3.25 6.23
C VAL A 172 -13.50 2.76 7.06
N LYS A 173 -13.72 1.46 7.03
CA LYS A 173 -14.69 0.78 7.90
C LYS A 173 -14.00 -0.32 8.70
N VAL A 174 -14.07 -0.21 10.02
CA VAL A 174 -13.72 -1.29 10.95
C VAL A 174 -14.96 -2.14 11.23
N TYR A 175 -14.80 -3.46 11.10
CA TYR A 175 -15.77 -4.49 11.49
C TYR A 175 -15.24 -5.18 12.75
N GLY A 176 -15.45 -4.50 13.88
CA GLY A 176 -14.76 -4.78 15.14
C GLY A 176 -14.76 -3.54 16.04
N THR A 177 -13.81 -3.45 16.96
CA THR A 177 -13.58 -2.27 17.80
C THR A 177 -12.14 -1.77 17.72
N LEU A 178 -11.97 -0.60 17.10
CA LEU A 178 -10.66 0.05 16.96
C LEU A 178 -10.03 0.35 18.33
N ASP A 179 -8.75 0.01 18.48
CA ASP A 179 -7.91 0.18 19.68
C ASP A 179 -8.30 -0.61 20.93
N ASN A 180 -9.18 -1.60 20.78
CA ASN A 180 -9.47 -2.51 21.86
C ASN A 180 -8.65 -3.79 21.72
N ARG A 181 -7.42 -3.77 22.22
CA ARG A 181 -6.50 -4.92 22.16
C ARG A 181 -6.95 -6.14 23.00
N THR A 182 -8.18 -6.17 23.51
CA THR A 182 -8.70 -7.20 24.44
C THR A 182 -9.89 -7.99 23.91
N ASP A 183 -10.45 -7.61 22.76
CA ASP A 183 -11.46 -8.40 22.05
C ASP A 183 -10.89 -9.01 20.76
N VAL A 184 -11.78 -9.46 19.87
CA VAL A 184 -11.43 -10.09 18.60
C VAL A 184 -12.22 -9.42 17.50
N ASP A 185 -11.51 -8.83 16.56
CA ASP A 185 -12.06 -8.17 15.38
C ASP A 185 -12.22 -9.14 14.20
N GLU A 186 -12.95 -8.71 13.15
CA GLU A 186 -13.12 -9.49 11.93
C GLU A 186 -12.18 -9.03 10.82
N LYS A 187 -12.23 -7.73 10.54
CA LYS A 187 -11.54 -7.07 9.42
C LYS A 187 -11.70 -5.56 9.47
N TRP A 188 -10.92 -4.88 8.65
CA TRP A 188 -11.19 -3.52 8.22
C TRP A 188 -11.07 -3.40 6.70
N THR A 189 -11.75 -2.42 6.16
CA THR A 189 -11.75 -2.13 4.73
C THR A 189 -11.37 -0.69 4.47
N VAL A 190 -10.70 -0.46 3.36
CA VAL A 190 -10.28 0.86 2.88
C VAL A 190 -10.86 1.08 1.51
N GLU A 191 -11.29 2.30 1.22
CA GLU A 191 -11.52 2.80 -0.13
C GLU A 191 -10.68 4.06 -0.35
N LEU A 192 -10.04 4.15 -1.52
CA LEU A 192 -9.37 5.34 -2.02
C LEU A 192 -9.96 5.74 -3.36
N ALA A 193 -10.11 7.05 -3.58
CA ALA A 193 -10.24 7.62 -4.92
C ALA A 193 -9.07 8.58 -5.17
N ILE A 194 -8.14 8.14 -6.01
CA ILE A 194 -6.91 8.85 -6.35
C ILE A 194 -7.15 9.63 -7.65
N PRO A 195 -7.13 10.98 -7.62
CA PRO A 195 -7.48 11.78 -8.78
C PRO A 195 -6.39 11.72 -9.85
N TRP A 196 -6.79 11.56 -11.11
CA TRP A 196 -5.85 11.55 -12.24
C TRP A 196 -5.02 12.82 -12.37
N SER A 197 -5.52 13.95 -11.86
CA SER A 197 -4.80 15.23 -11.88
C SER A 197 -3.40 15.13 -11.28
N ASP A 198 -3.18 14.21 -10.35
CA ASP A 198 -1.90 14.05 -9.67
C ASP A 198 -0.83 13.39 -10.54
N PHE A 199 -1.24 12.62 -11.55
CA PHE A 199 -0.34 11.99 -12.53
C PHE A 199 -0.10 12.85 -13.77
N LYS A 200 -0.71 14.05 -13.87
CA LYS A 200 -0.55 14.93 -15.04
C LYS A 200 0.93 15.30 -15.27
N GLY A 201 1.33 15.29 -16.55
CA GLY A 201 2.71 15.60 -16.95
C GLY A 201 3.67 14.43 -16.90
N ARG A 202 3.22 13.22 -16.50
CA ARG A 202 3.95 11.97 -16.78
C ARG A 202 3.87 11.62 -18.27
N LYS A 203 4.83 10.83 -18.77
CA LYS A 203 4.84 10.39 -20.18
C LYS A 203 3.93 9.16 -20.42
N VAL A 204 2.68 9.26 -19.94
CA VAL A 204 1.61 8.26 -20.10
C VAL A 204 0.27 8.95 -20.34
N ASN A 205 -0.76 8.23 -20.77
CA ASN A 205 -2.11 8.80 -20.82
C ASN A 205 -2.66 8.97 -19.40
N VAL A 206 -3.31 10.11 -19.14
CA VAL A 206 -3.91 10.46 -17.85
C VAL A 206 -5.22 11.22 -18.11
N PRO A 207 -6.42 10.64 -17.85
CA PRO A 207 -6.65 9.25 -17.43
C PRO A 207 -6.07 8.22 -18.42
N PRO A 208 -5.79 6.99 -17.97
CA PRO A 208 -5.40 5.90 -18.87
C PRO A 208 -6.49 5.65 -19.92
N LYS A 209 -6.09 5.12 -21.06
CA LYS A 209 -6.98 4.58 -22.09
C LYS A 209 -7.08 3.08 -21.92
N VAL A 210 -8.16 2.50 -22.44
CA VAL A 210 -8.29 1.03 -22.52
C VAL A 210 -7.09 0.45 -23.25
N GLY A 211 -6.46 -0.55 -22.63
CA GLY A 211 -5.25 -1.21 -23.10
C GLY A 211 -3.95 -0.59 -22.56
N ASP A 212 -3.99 0.56 -21.90
CA ASP A 212 -2.81 1.08 -21.20
C ASP A 212 -2.46 0.20 -20.01
N SER A 213 -1.17 0.15 -19.68
CA SER A 213 -0.66 -0.57 -18.52
C SER A 213 0.26 0.30 -17.66
N TRP A 214 0.05 0.27 -16.34
CA TRP A 214 0.89 0.94 -15.33
C TRP A 214 1.53 -0.09 -14.41
N ARG A 215 2.62 0.28 -13.73
CA ARG A 215 3.25 -0.55 -12.70
C ARG A 215 2.76 -0.13 -11.32
N ALA A 216 2.36 -1.08 -10.49
CA ALA A 216 1.95 -0.80 -9.12
C ALA A 216 2.21 -1.99 -8.20
N ASN A 217 2.32 -1.74 -6.91
CA ASN A 217 2.19 -2.79 -5.90
C ASN A 217 1.28 -2.31 -4.77
N MET A 218 0.79 -3.27 -4.00
CA MET A 218 -0.05 -3.02 -2.85
C MET A 218 0.49 -3.81 -1.68
N PHE A 219 0.53 -3.20 -0.51
CA PHE A 219 1.15 -3.78 0.67
C PHE A 219 0.22 -3.70 1.88
N ARG A 220 0.55 -4.53 2.87
CA ARG A 220 -0.02 -4.53 4.21
C ARG A 220 1.13 -4.55 5.22
N CYS A 221 1.16 -3.58 6.12
CA CYS A 221 1.95 -3.63 7.35
C CYS A 221 1.01 -4.02 8.48
N GLU A 222 1.13 -5.24 9.01
CA GLU A 222 0.31 -5.81 10.09
C GLU A 222 1.19 -6.05 11.32
N ARG A 223 0.73 -5.63 12.50
CA ARG A 223 1.43 -5.77 13.78
C ARG A 223 0.59 -6.64 14.72
N ALA A 224 0.56 -7.93 14.38
CA ALA A 224 -0.37 -8.89 14.96
C ALA A 224 -0.10 -9.24 16.44
N GLY A 225 1.09 -8.93 16.98
CA GLY A 225 1.50 -9.40 18.31
C GLY A 225 2.36 -8.42 19.10
N PRO A 226 2.79 -8.81 20.33
CA PRO A 226 3.57 -7.96 21.22
C PRO A 226 5.01 -7.73 20.74
N GLY A 227 5.49 -8.50 19.77
CA GLY A 227 6.86 -8.45 19.28
C GLY A 227 6.95 -8.41 17.75
N PRO A 228 8.08 -7.96 17.20
CA PRO A 228 8.30 -7.86 15.76
C PRO A 228 8.34 -9.21 15.03
N GLU A 229 8.46 -10.32 15.76
CA GLU A 229 8.35 -11.69 15.24
C GLU A 229 6.93 -12.05 14.77
N ASP A 230 5.92 -11.34 15.27
CA ASP A 230 4.51 -11.55 14.92
C ASP A 230 4.06 -10.65 13.75
N ASP A 231 4.90 -9.69 13.34
CA ASP A 231 4.57 -8.75 12.28
C ASP A 231 4.45 -9.46 10.93
N GLN A 232 3.37 -9.13 10.20
CA GLN A 232 3.17 -9.60 8.83
C GLN A 232 3.35 -8.45 7.85
N PHE A 233 4.22 -8.64 6.86
CA PHE A 233 4.50 -7.63 5.84
C PHE A 233 4.18 -8.20 4.48
N LEU A 234 3.01 -7.86 3.95
CA LEU A 234 2.44 -8.55 2.83
C LEU A 234 2.50 -7.71 1.56
N SER A 235 2.59 -8.37 0.40
CA SER A 235 2.58 -7.73 -0.91
C SER A 235 1.68 -8.46 -1.91
N TRP A 236 1.00 -7.72 -2.79
CA TRP A 236 0.23 -8.30 -3.89
C TRP A 236 1.12 -8.92 -4.97
N SER A 237 2.05 -8.13 -5.51
CA SER A 237 3.12 -8.62 -6.39
C SER A 237 4.34 -8.95 -5.55
N LEU A 238 4.91 -10.13 -5.76
CA LEU A 238 6.00 -10.66 -4.95
C LEU A 238 7.19 -9.68 -4.91
N SER A 239 7.57 -9.24 -3.72
CA SER A 239 8.71 -8.34 -3.53
C SER A 239 9.61 -8.78 -2.37
N PRO A 240 10.42 -9.85 -2.54
CA PRO A 240 11.16 -10.47 -1.45
C PRO A 240 12.14 -9.51 -0.79
N GLY A 241 12.05 -9.38 0.53
CA GLY A 241 12.96 -8.61 1.38
C GLY A 241 12.85 -7.09 1.29
N VAL A 242 11.91 -6.51 0.52
CA VAL A 242 11.83 -5.05 0.33
C VAL A 242 10.48 -4.59 -0.26
N PHE A 243 9.94 -3.48 0.22
CA PHE A 243 8.73 -2.85 -0.35
C PHE A 243 9.10 -1.93 -1.53
N HIS A 244 10.06 -1.05 -1.30
CA HIS A 244 10.53 -0.03 -2.25
C HIS A 244 11.43 -0.61 -3.35
N GLN A 245 10.91 -1.56 -4.13
CA GLN A 245 11.58 -2.17 -5.27
C GLN A 245 10.65 -2.13 -6.50
N PRO A 246 10.55 -0.97 -7.21
CA PRO A 246 9.63 -0.80 -8.34
C PRO A 246 9.80 -1.80 -9.47
N LYS A 247 10.97 -2.44 -9.59
CA LYS A 247 11.19 -3.53 -10.56
C LYS A 247 10.31 -4.76 -10.30
N ASN A 248 9.82 -4.94 -9.07
CA ASN A 248 8.96 -6.04 -8.66
C ASN A 248 7.46 -5.69 -8.67
N PHE A 249 7.12 -4.42 -8.94
CA PHE A 249 5.72 -4.00 -8.99
C PHE A 249 4.96 -4.82 -10.03
N GLY A 250 3.72 -5.17 -9.74
CA GLY A 250 2.82 -5.83 -10.68
C GLY A 250 2.43 -4.91 -11.83
N VAL A 251 1.50 -5.40 -12.65
CA VAL A 251 0.98 -4.70 -13.83
C VAL A 251 -0.52 -4.49 -13.66
N LEU A 252 -0.94 -3.22 -13.71
CA LEU A 252 -2.34 -2.84 -13.83
C LEU A 252 -2.64 -2.59 -15.31
N THR A 253 -3.60 -3.30 -15.88
CA THR A 253 -4.07 -3.06 -17.26
C THR A 253 -5.47 -2.49 -17.21
N PHE A 254 -5.67 -1.32 -17.81
CA PHE A 254 -6.96 -0.63 -17.81
C PHE A 254 -7.86 -1.19 -18.92
N VAL A 255 -9.05 -1.62 -18.54
CA VAL A 255 -10.04 -2.26 -19.42
C VAL A 255 -11.42 -1.64 -19.22
N GLU A 256 -12.36 -1.95 -20.11
CA GLU A 256 -13.78 -1.57 -19.96
C GLU A 256 -14.45 -2.25 -18.75
#